data_AF-A0A0W8FHW6-F1
#
_entry.id   AF-A0A0W8FHW6-F1
#
_cell.length_a   1.000
_cell.length_b   1.000
_cell.length_c   1.000
_cell.angle_alpha   90.00
_cell.angle_beta   90.00
_cell.angle_gamma   90.00
#
_symmetry.space_group_name_H-M   'P 1'
#
loop_
_entity.id
_entity.type
_entity.pdbx_description
1 polymer ?
#
loop_
_entity_poly.entity_id
_entity_poly.type
_entity_poly.pdbx_seq_one_letter_code
_entity_poly.pdbx_strand_id
1 'polypeptide(L)'
;MQPPRNLLKVYTDGAARGNPGPAAWAFLLVKDGRIIAQRSGYLGKATNNVAEYHAVIHALTEAHKHTDTVEIYSDSELVVRQITGRYRTGKEHLAALRRDVLRLAGGFSSITFSAIPREDPHIQAADRLCNETIDRHTGKGGSGRRNTAVTCTPIGVIRSPYTGQKAAPRQGRLSDALSEIIVFDEYAPALRGIERRSHLIVLYWLDQADRSLLIAVPPGQDEEFGVFSIRSPSRPNPIGFAVVDLIRRDGTRLTVRGLDAFDGTPVLDIKTYSAEFDCIPEAKSNKEKRAG
;
A
#
# COMPACT_ATOMS: atom_id res chain seq x y z
N MET A 1 31.49 28.51 -3.20
CA MET A 1 30.39 29.21 -3.89
C MET A 1 29.08 28.64 -3.36
N GLN A 2 28.16 29.48 -2.87
CA GLN A 2 26.79 29.02 -2.61
C GLN A 2 26.13 28.69 -3.96
N PRO A 3 25.41 27.56 -4.09
CA PRO A 3 24.67 27.29 -5.31
C PRO A 3 23.61 28.39 -5.51
N PRO A 4 23.33 28.79 -6.76
CA PRO A 4 22.34 29.84 -7.02
C PRO A 4 20.98 29.46 -6.39
N ARG A 5 20.41 30.38 -5.61
CA ARG A 5 19.20 30.23 -4.75
C ARG A 5 17.90 29.83 -5.48
N ASN A 6 17.95 29.45 -6.76
CA ASN A 6 16.76 29.15 -7.57
C ASN A 6 16.94 28.02 -8.58
N LEU A 7 18.00 27.22 -8.48
CA LEU A 7 18.27 26.14 -9.44
C LEU A 7 17.29 24.98 -9.25
N LEU A 8 16.48 24.71 -10.28
CA LEU A 8 15.61 23.54 -10.31
C LEU A 8 16.27 22.40 -11.09
N LYS A 9 16.50 21.29 -10.40
CA LYS A 9 17.00 20.06 -11.03
C LYS A 9 15.83 19.20 -11.47
N VAL A 10 15.88 18.73 -12.70
CA VAL A 10 14.81 17.99 -13.35
C VAL A 10 15.36 16.65 -13.76
N TYR A 11 14.79 15.57 -13.26
CA TYR A 11 15.19 14.21 -13.59
C TYR A 11 14.10 13.58 -14.43
N THR A 12 14.46 12.97 -15.56
CA THR A 12 13.49 12.41 -16.50
C THR A 12 13.87 10.99 -16.88
N ASP A 13 12.87 10.15 -17.04
CA ASP A 13 13.02 8.80 -17.57
C ASP A 13 11.82 8.44 -18.47
N GLY A 14 12.08 7.61 -19.48
CA GLY A 14 11.05 7.01 -20.30
C GLY A 14 11.31 5.52 -20.52
N ALA A 15 10.31 4.70 -20.24
CA ALA A 15 10.40 3.25 -20.39
C ALA A 15 9.42 2.71 -21.43
N ALA A 16 9.81 1.64 -22.12
CA ALA A 16 8.93 0.84 -22.98
C ALA A 16 9.14 -0.67 -22.78
N ARG A 17 8.05 -1.43 -22.60
CA ARG A 17 8.08 -2.90 -22.47
C ARG A 17 7.98 -3.56 -23.84
N GLY A 18 9.14 -3.81 -24.43
CA GLY A 18 9.28 -4.13 -25.85
C GLY A 18 9.46 -2.86 -26.66
N ASN A 19 10.16 -2.94 -27.79
CA ASN A 19 10.59 -1.76 -28.54
C ASN A 19 10.22 -1.89 -30.04
N PRO A 20 8.96 -1.57 -30.44
CA PRO A 20 7.94 -0.84 -29.67
C PRO A 20 7.03 -1.71 -28.79
N GLY A 21 6.51 -1.13 -27.71
CA GLY A 21 5.64 -1.79 -26.74
C GLY A 21 4.96 -0.78 -25.79
N PRO A 22 4.17 -1.22 -24.80
CA PRO A 22 3.58 -0.33 -23.81
C PRO A 22 4.63 0.53 -23.14
N ALA A 23 4.42 1.84 -23.14
CA ALA A 23 5.41 2.83 -22.74
C ALA A 23 4.82 3.87 -21.79
N ALA A 24 5.69 4.46 -20.98
CA ALA A 24 5.35 5.55 -20.08
C ALA A 24 6.54 6.51 -19.96
N TRP A 25 6.23 7.71 -19.49
CA TRP A 25 7.22 8.72 -19.15
C TRP A 25 7.06 9.12 -17.68
N ALA A 26 8.14 9.60 -17.08
CA ALA A 26 8.13 10.15 -15.73
C ALA A 26 9.15 11.28 -15.57
N PHE A 27 8.89 12.17 -14.61
CA PHE A 27 9.87 13.16 -14.18
C PHE A 27 9.75 13.50 -12.70
N LEU A 28 10.85 14.01 -12.15
CA LEU A 28 10.95 14.60 -10.82
C LEU A 28 11.53 16.02 -10.93
N LEU A 29 10.91 16.97 -10.22
CA LEU A 29 11.42 18.33 -10.02
C LEU A 29 11.98 18.42 -8.59
N VAL A 30 13.27 18.72 -8.47
CA VAL A 30 14.00 18.77 -7.21
C VAL A 30 14.56 20.16 -6.98
N LYS A 31 14.16 20.79 -5.86
CA LYS A 31 14.63 22.10 -5.42
C LYS A 31 15.09 21.99 -3.96
N ASP A 32 16.27 22.52 -3.66
CA ASP A 32 16.87 22.47 -2.32
C ASP A 32 16.91 21.07 -1.70
N GLY A 33 17.18 20.05 -2.53
CA GLY A 33 17.24 18.65 -2.13
C GLY A 33 15.88 17.98 -1.87
N ARG A 34 14.76 18.67 -2.13
CA ARG A 34 13.41 18.15 -1.95
C ARG A 34 12.71 17.99 -3.30
N ILE A 35 11.99 16.88 -3.46
CA ILE A 35 11.09 16.68 -4.60
C ILE A 35 9.89 17.61 -4.40
N ILE A 36 9.75 18.62 -5.26
CA ILE A 36 8.64 19.57 -5.22
C ILE A 36 7.49 19.16 -6.16
N ALA A 37 7.79 18.33 -7.16
CA ALA A 37 6.78 17.71 -8.02
C ALA A 37 7.34 16.41 -8.61
N GLN A 38 6.47 15.42 -8.79
CA GLN A 38 6.77 14.22 -9.57
C GLN A 38 5.50 13.79 -10.30
N ARG A 39 5.63 13.38 -11.56
CA ARG A 39 4.49 12.92 -12.37
C ARG A 39 4.94 11.83 -13.31
N SER A 40 3.98 11.01 -13.72
CA SER A 40 4.14 10.01 -14.77
C SER A 40 2.88 9.92 -15.62
N GLY A 41 3.02 9.42 -16.85
CA GLY A 41 1.91 9.24 -17.78
C GLY A 41 2.11 8.06 -18.71
N TYR A 42 1.03 7.35 -19.01
CA TYR A 42 1.03 6.24 -19.96
C TYR A 42 0.96 6.78 -21.38
N LEU A 43 1.82 6.28 -22.26
CA LEU A 43 1.99 6.74 -23.63
C LEU A 43 1.36 5.79 -24.66
N GLY A 44 0.83 4.65 -24.23
CA GLY A 44 0.38 3.61 -25.15
C GLY A 44 1.56 2.84 -25.74
N LYS A 45 1.46 2.43 -27.01
CA LYS A 45 2.53 1.67 -27.69
C LYS A 45 3.56 2.62 -28.31
N ALA A 46 4.77 2.65 -27.78
CA ALA A 46 5.87 3.49 -28.28
C ALA A 46 7.23 2.79 -28.19
N THR A 47 8.26 3.43 -28.74
CA THR A 47 9.67 3.00 -28.54
C THR A 47 10.25 3.65 -27.29
N ASN A 48 11.35 3.10 -26.76
CA ASN A 48 12.00 3.69 -25.57
C ASN A 48 12.38 5.15 -25.81
N ASN A 49 13.03 5.44 -26.93
CA ASN A 49 13.46 6.82 -27.25
C ASN A 49 12.26 7.79 -27.37
N VAL A 50 11.11 7.33 -27.87
CA VAL A 50 9.91 8.17 -27.91
C VAL A 50 9.43 8.48 -26.49
N ALA A 51 9.41 7.49 -25.60
CA ALA A 51 9.04 7.68 -24.19
C ALA A 51 9.97 8.69 -23.49
N GLU A 52 11.27 8.58 -23.72
CA GLU A 52 12.30 9.47 -23.17
C GLU A 52 12.12 10.93 -23.62
N TYR A 53 11.84 11.16 -24.90
CA TYR A 53 11.51 12.50 -25.39
C TYR A 53 10.25 13.05 -24.73
N HIS A 54 9.21 12.23 -24.57
CA HIS A 54 7.99 12.65 -23.88
C HIS A 54 8.25 13.00 -22.42
N ALA A 55 9.14 12.28 -21.73
CA ALA A 55 9.55 12.61 -20.36
C ALA A 55 10.13 14.02 -20.28
N VAL A 56 11.06 14.36 -21.18
CA VAL A 56 11.64 15.71 -21.28
C VAL A 56 10.58 16.77 -21.58
N ILE A 57 9.67 16.53 -22.53
CA ILE A 57 8.60 17.47 -22.92
C ILE A 57 7.68 17.77 -21.73
N HIS A 58 7.22 16.73 -21.03
CA HIS A 58 6.32 16.90 -19.88
C HIS A 58 7.03 17.55 -18.71
N ALA A 59 8.31 17.23 -18.49
CA ALA A 59 9.11 17.85 -17.44
C ALA A 59 9.33 19.35 -17.68
N LEU A 60 9.69 19.74 -18.91
CA LEU A 60 9.83 21.16 -19.31
C LEU A 60 8.51 21.92 -19.11
N THR A 61 7.39 21.32 -19.52
CA THR A 61 6.06 21.92 -19.38
C THR A 61 5.71 22.20 -17.92
N GLU A 62 6.05 21.29 -17.00
CA GLU A 62 5.84 21.52 -15.57
C GLU A 62 6.84 22.52 -15.00
N ALA A 63 8.12 22.44 -15.39
CA ALA A 63 9.19 23.29 -14.88
C ALA A 63 8.97 24.78 -15.18
N HIS A 64 8.34 25.12 -16.32
CA HIS A 64 7.93 26.49 -16.68
C HIS A 64 7.03 27.17 -15.64
N LYS A 65 6.38 26.40 -14.77
CA LYS A 65 5.52 26.92 -13.71
C LYS A 65 6.30 27.38 -12.47
N HIS A 66 7.58 27.01 -12.37
CA HIS A 66 8.37 27.13 -11.13
C HIS A 66 9.57 28.05 -11.26
N THR A 67 10.20 28.13 -12.43
CA THR A 67 11.45 28.88 -12.65
C THR A 67 11.71 29.11 -14.14
N ASP A 68 12.60 30.04 -14.45
CA ASP A 68 13.16 30.27 -15.79
C ASP A 68 14.58 29.68 -15.96
N THR A 69 15.10 28.99 -14.94
CA THR A 69 16.43 28.37 -14.92
C THR A 69 16.38 26.91 -14.48
N VAL A 70 16.78 25.96 -15.34
CA VAL A 70 16.68 24.51 -15.06
C VAL A 70 17.92 23.71 -15.50
N GLU A 71 18.19 22.63 -14.77
CA GLU A 71 19.15 21.59 -15.18
C GLU A 71 18.39 20.27 -15.38
N ILE A 72 18.45 19.72 -16.59
CA ILE A 72 17.77 18.47 -16.93
C ILE A 72 18.77 17.33 -16.96
N TYR A 73 18.41 16.25 -16.28
CA TYR A 73 19.18 15.05 -16.09
C TYR A 73 18.39 13.83 -16.59
N SER A 74 19.04 13.00 -17.41
CA SER A 74 18.51 11.76 -17.95
C SER A 74 19.65 10.76 -18.09
N ASP A 75 19.38 9.46 -18.01
CA ASP A 75 20.35 8.41 -18.36
C ASP A 75 20.34 8.06 -19.86
N SER A 76 19.40 8.63 -20.63
CA SER A 76 19.29 8.49 -22.07
C SER A 76 20.31 9.34 -22.83
N GLU A 77 21.53 8.80 -22.98
CA GLU A 77 22.61 9.49 -23.68
C GLU A 77 22.23 9.89 -25.12
N LEU A 78 21.46 9.04 -25.81
CA LEU A 78 20.99 9.32 -27.17
C LEU A 78 20.10 10.57 -27.21
N VAL A 79 19.12 10.68 -26.32
CA VAL A 79 18.18 11.81 -26.29
C VAL A 79 18.92 13.09 -25.91
N VAL A 80 19.77 13.05 -24.88
CA VAL A 80 20.61 14.19 -24.48
C VAL A 80 21.51 14.66 -25.64
N ARG A 81 22.20 13.73 -26.32
CA ARG A 81 23.08 14.07 -27.46
C ARG A 81 22.30 14.61 -28.67
N GLN A 82 21.09 14.11 -28.91
CA GLN A 82 20.25 14.64 -29.99
C GLN A 82 19.74 16.04 -29.65
N ILE A 83 19.19 16.28 -28.46
CA ILE A 83 18.70 17.60 -28.02
C ILE A 83 19.83 18.63 -28.12
N THR A 84 21.00 18.33 -27.55
CA THR A 84 22.19 19.20 -27.58
C THR A 84 22.84 19.35 -28.95
N GLY A 85 22.30 18.69 -29.99
CA GLY A 85 22.77 18.81 -31.37
C GLY A 85 24.06 18.05 -31.69
N ARG A 86 24.60 17.28 -30.74
CA ARG A 86 25.77 16.42 -30.96
C ARG A 86 25.46 15.29 -31.93
N TYR A 87 24.24 14.73 -31.88
CA TYR A 87 23.78 13.65 -32.75
C TYR A 87 22.63 14.10 -33.67
N ARG A 88 22.64 13.62 -34.93
CA ARG A 88 21.53 13.84 -35.86
C ARG A 88 20.33 12.97 -35.48
N THR A 89 19.13 13.50 -35.70
CA THR A 89 17.88 12.76 -35.49
C THR A 89 17.34 12.27 -36.82
N GLY A 90 17.73 11.05 -37.23
CA GLY A 90 17.43 10.53 -38.57
C GLY A 90 16.00 10.06 -38.79
N LYS A 91 15.21 9.86 -37.73
CA LYS A 91 13.80 9.43 -37.82
C LYS A 91 12.89 10.65 -37.69
N GLU A 92 11.99 10.83 -38.65
CA GLU A 92 11.11 12.01 -38.73
C GLU A 92 10.30 12.26 -37.44
N HIS A 93 9.71 11.21 -36.86
CA HIS A 93 8.93 11.33 -35.61
C HIS A 93 9.79 11.78 -34.42
N LEU A 94 11.05 11.34 -34.32
CA LEU A 94 11.96 11.81 -33.27
C LEU A 94 12.40 13.25 -33.53
N ALA A 95 12.56 13.64 -34.80
CA ALA A 95 12.89 15.02 -35.16
C ALA A 95 11.74 15.97 -34.80
N ALA A 96 10.48 15.53 -34.92
CA ALA A 96 9.32 16.28 -34.42
C ALA A 96 9.38 16.48 -32.90
N LEU A 97 9.59 15.41 -32.12
CA LEU A 97 9.72 15.50 -30.66
C LEU A 97 10.90 16.39 -30.23
N ARG A 98 12.03 16.31 -30.92
CA ARG A 98 13.17 17.20 -30.69
C ARG A 98 12.81 18.67 -30.92
N ARG A 99 12.05 18.98 -31.98
CA ARG A 99 11.57 20.36 -32.22
C ARG A 99 10.70 20.85 -31.07
N ASP A 100 9.83 20.00 -30.53
CA ASP A 100 9.01 20.35 -29.37
C ASP A 100 9.84 20.61 -28.11
N VAL A 101 10.84 19.76 -27.84
CA VAL A 101 11.79 20.00 -26.74
C VAL A 101 12.50 21.33 -26.91
N LEU A 102 13.05 21.62 -28.10
CA LEU A 102 13.77 22.88 -28.33
C LEU A 102 12.86 24.10 -28.23
N ARG A 103 11.62 24.01 -28.71
CA ARG A 103 10.61 25.07 -28.57
C ARG A 103 10.30 25.35 -27.10
N LEU A 104 10.12 24.31 -26.29
CA LEU A 104 9.88 24.46 -24.85
C LEU A 104 11.14 24.96 -24.11
N ALA A 105 12.32 24.48 -24.50
CA ALA A 105 13.59 24.89 -23.92
C ALA A 105 13.88 26.38 -24.17
N GLY A 106 13.47 26.92 -25.32
CA GLY A 106 13.64 28.33 -25.67
C GLY A 106 12.88 29.32 -24.78
N GLY A 107 11.97 28.84 -23.92
CA GLY A 107 11.29 29.68 -22.92
C GLY A 107 12.06 29.87 -21.60
N PHE A 108 13.19 29.17 -21.40
CA PHE A 108 14.01 29.31 -20.20
C PHE A 108 15.15 30.32 -20.45
N SER A 109 15.41 31.19 -19.48
CA SER A 109 16.57 32.08 -19.47
C SER A 109 17.90 31.30 -19.42
N SER A 110 17.90 30.13 -18.76
CA SER A 110 19.04 29.23 -18.71
C SER A 110 18.59 27.77 -18.60
N ILE A 111 19.16 26.91 -19.44
CA ILE A 111 18.82 25.49 -19.46
C ILE A 111 20.05 24.65 -19.84
N THR A 112 20.26 23.54 -19.13
CA THR A 112 21.26 22.54 -19.50
C THR A 112 20.66 21.13 -19.56
N PHE A 113 21.28 20.27 -20.36
CA PHE A 113 20.92 18.86 -20.49
C PHE A 113 22.16 18.01 -20.25
N SER A 114 22.09 17.11 -19.28
CA SER A 114 23.20 16.26 -18.86
C SER A 114 22.80 14.81 -18.83
N ALA A 115 23.63 13.95 -19.43
CA ALA A 115 23.51 12.51 -19.28
C ALA A 115 24.15 12.10 -17.94
N ILE A 116 23.44 11.33 -17.12
CA ILE A 116 23.92 10.85 -15.82
C ILE A 116 23.76 9.33 -15.68
N PRO A 117 24.46 8.67 -14.74
CA PRO A 117 24.32 7.24 -14.54
C PRO A 117 22.91 6.85 -14.08
N ARG A 118 22.42 5.70 -14.57
CA ARG A 118 21.15 5.09 -14.15
C ARG A 118 21.10 4.74 -12.66
N GLU A 119 22.26 4.67 -12.00
CA GLU A 119 22.39 4.43 -10.57
C GLU A 119 22.04 5.67 -9.71
N ASP A 120 21.82 6.84 -10.32
CA ASP A 120 21.36 8.02 -9.59
C ASP A 120 19.99 7.75 -8.92
N PRO A 121 19.83 8.07 -7.63
CA PRO A 121 18.59 7.78 -6.90
C PRO A 121 17.32 8.39 -7.51
N HIS A 122 17.41 9.55 -8.18
CA HIS A 122 16.27 10.22 -8.80
C HIS A 122 15.95 9.62 -10.17
N ILE A 123 16.95 9.16 -10.93
CA ILE A 123 16.73 8.39 -12.16
C ILE A 123 16.05 7.07 -11.83
N GLN A 124 16.52 6.34 -10.82
CA GLN A 124 15.85 5.11 -10.36
C GLN A 124 14.42 5.39 -9.89
N ALA A 125 14.16 6.55 -9.28
CA ALA A 125 12.80 6.94 -8.90
C ALA A 125 11.92 7.21 -10.12
N ALA A 126 12.44 7.87 -11.15
CA ALA A 126 11.73 8.10 -12.41
C ALA A 126 11.45 6.78 -13.15
N ASP A 127 12.43 5.87 -13.25
CA ASP A 127 12.27 4.53 -13.84
C ASP A 127 11.21 3.70 -13.12
N ARG A 128 11.19 3.72 -11.78
CA ARG A 128 10.13 3.07 -11.00
C ARG A 128 8.76 3.64 -11.35
N LEU A 129 8.62 4.97 -11.44
CA LEU A 129 7.35 5.61 -11.82
C LEU A 129 6.90 5.21 -13.24
N CYS A 130 7.82 5.11 -14.20
CA CYS A 130 7.52 4.61 -15.54
C CYS A 130 6.99 3.18 -15.50
N ASN A 131 7.71 2.27 -14.85
CA ASN A 131 7.34 0.86 -14.76
C ASN A 131 5.99 0.66 -14.05
N GLU A 132 5.76 1.33 -12.92
CA GLU A 132 4.48 1.31 -12.21
C GLU A 132 3.32 1.84 -13.07
N THR A 133 3.59 2.85 -13.90
CA THR A 133 2.60 3.43 -14.81
C THR A 133 2.24 2.46 -15.93
N ILE A 134 3.22 1.78 -16.52
CA ILE A 134 3.00 0.72 -17.52
C ILE A 134 2.25 -0.45 -16.91
N ASP A 135 2.62 -0.89 -15.70
CA ASP A 135 1.93 -1.97 -14.98
C ASP A 135 0.46 -1.66 -14.76
N ARG A 136 0.16 -0.46 -14.26
CA ARG A 136 -1.20 0.01 -13.99
C ARG A 136 -2.10 -0.04 -15.23
N HIS A 137 -1.54 0.21 -16.42
CA HIS A 137 -2.31 0.30 -17.67
C HIS A 137 -2.33 -1.01 -18.47
N THR A 138 -1.32 -1.87 -18.33
CA THR A 138 -1.22 -3.09 -19.15
C THR A 138 -1.79 -4.33 -18.48
N GLY A 139 -2.10 -4.26 -17.17
CA GLY A 139 -2.62 -5.41 -16.42
C GLY A 139 -1.65 -6.60 -16.34
N LYS A 140 -0.40 -6.42 -16.79
CA LYS A 140 0.67 -7.44 -16.87
C LYS A 140 1.77 -7.25 -15.82
N GLY A 141 1.42 -6.66 -14.67
CA GLY A 141 2.23 -6.83 -13.46
C GLY A 141 1.97 -8.21 -12.88
N GLY A 142 2.89 -9.16 -13.05
CA GLY A 142 2.92 -10.36 -12.22
C GLY A 142 2.94 -9.95 -10.75
N SER A 143 1.98 -10.44 -9.96
CA SER A 143 1.89 -10.35 -8.49
C SER A 143 2.44 -9.09 -7.80
N GLY A 144 2.33 -7.93 -8.44
CA GLY A 144 2.27 -6.66 -7.76
C GLY A 144 0.91 -6.61 -7.08
N ARG A 145 0.74 -7.36 -5.97
CA ARG A 145 -0.04 -6.83 -4.85
C ARG A 145 0.41 -5.37 -4.82
N ARG A 146 -0.51 -4.42 -5.07
CA ARG A 146 -0.30 -3.04 -4.58
C ARG A 146 0.39 -3.24 -3.24
N ASN A 147 1.52 -2.58 -2.97
CA ASN A 147 1.99 -2.54 -1.59
C ASN A 147 0.93 -1.78 -0.80
N THR A 148 -0.12 -2.53 -0.49
CA THR A 148 -1.26 -2.29 0.37
C THR A 148 -0.76 -2.80 1.69
N ALA A 149 0.40 -2.29 2.13
CA ALA A 149 0.77 -2.40 3.52
C ALA A 149 -0.40 -1.78 4.28
N VAL A 150 -1.28 -2.64 4.78
CA VAL A 150 -2.36 -2.26 5.65
C VAL A 150 -1.75 -2.28 7.04
N THR A 151 -1.51 -1.11 7.58
CA THR A 151 -1.14 -0.97 8.98
C THR A 151 -2.42 -0.86 9.80
N CYS A 152 -2.59 -1.75 10.76
CA CYS A 152 -3.66 -1.65 11.74
C CYS A 152 -3.11 -0.93 12.98
N THR A 153 -3.87 0.03 13.51
CA THR A 153 -3.56 0.71 14.77
C THR A 153 -4.43 0.11 15.86
N PRO A 154 -3.86 -0.42 16.96
CA PRO A 154 -4.66 -0.88 18.09
C PRO A 154 -5.50 0.26 18.68
N ILE A 155 -6.78 -0.01 18.93
CA ILE A 155 -7.73 0.95 19.52
C ILE A 155 -7.96 0.71 21.02
N GLY A 156 -7.36 -0.34 21.56
CA GLY A 156 -7.50 -0.74 22.95
C GLY A 156 -6.76 -2.03 23.25
N VAL A 157 -6.96 -2.53 24.46
CA VAL A 157 -6.34 -3.76 24.97
C VAL A 157 -7.38 -4.61 25.71
N ILE A 158 -7.27 -5.93 25.57
CA ILE A 158 -8.09 -6.88 26.32
C ILE A 158 -7.41 -7.18 27.65
N ARG A 159 -8.19 -7.15 28.74
CA ARG A 159 -7.83 -7.73 30.03
C ARG A 159 -8.68 -8.95 30.29
N SER A 160 -8.05 -10.10 30.47
CA SER A 160 -8.76 -11.38 30.61
C SER A 160 -8.09 -12.26 31.68
N PRO A 161 -8.79 -13.25 32.23
CA PRO A 161 -8.19 -14.18 33.18
C PRO A 161 -7.25 -15.19 32.50
N TYR A 162 -7.06 -15.12 31.18
CA TYR A 162 -6.30 -16.09 30.41
C TYR A 162 -4.83 -15.69 30.33
N THR A 163 -4.10 -15.86 31.44
CA THR A 163 -2.66 -15.64 31.51
C THR A 163 -1.89 -16.94 31.26
N GLY A 164 -1.14 -17.02 30.16
CA GLY A 164 -0.27 -18.16 29.84
C GLY A 164 -0.77 -19.05 28.70
N GLN A 165 0.11 -19.94 28.24
CA GLN A 165 -0.15 -20.76 27.06
C GLN A 165 -1.22 -21.81 27.35
N LYS A 166 -2.23 -21.90 26.48
CA LYS A 166 -3.43 -22.77 26.63
C LYS A 166 -4.40 -22.37 27.76
N ALA A 167 -4.27 -21.18 28.35
CA ALA A 167 -5.19 -20.71 29.38
C ALA A 167 -6.57 -20.27 28.82
N ALA A 168 -6.60 -19.82 27.56
CA ALA A 168 -7.83 -19.36 26.91
C ALA A 168 -8.70 -20.54 26.42
N PRO A 169 -10.03 -20.42 26.45
CA PRO A 169 -10.93 -21.42 25.91
C PRO A 169 -10.78 -21.52 24.39
N ARG A 170 -11.12 -22.68 23.82
CA ARG A 170 -11.05 -22.89 22.36
C ARG A 170 -11.95 -21.94 21.57
N GLN A 171 -13.08 -21.57 22.15
CA GLN A 171 -14.01 -20.55 21.65
C GLN A 171 -14.60 -19.83 22.86
N GLY A 172 -14.66 -18.50 22.84
CA GLY A 172 -15.07 -17.71 24.01
C GLY A 172 -16.51 -17.99 24.44
N ARG A 173 -17.39 -18.33 23.49
CA ARG A 173 -18.78 -18.76 23.76
C ARG A 173 -18.91 -20.04 24.60
N LEU A 174 -17.82 -20.77 24.83
CA LEU A 174 -17.76 -21.94 25.70
C LEU A 174 -17.34 -21.61 27.14
N SER A 175 -17.20 -20.33 27.48
CA SER A 175 -16.78 -19.86 28.81
C SER A 175 -17.69 -18.76 29.32
N ASP A 176 -17.96 -18.77 30.63
CA ASP A 176 -18.71 -17.71 31.33
C ASP A 176 -17.81 -16.62 31.92
N ALA A 177 -16.49 -16.75 31.76
CA ALA A 177 -15.54 -15.81 32.32
C ALA A 177 -15.74 -14.40 31.74
N LEU A 178 -15.62 -13.40 32.63
CA LEU A 178 -15.67 -12.00 32.24
C LEU A 178 -14.29 -11.52 31.82
N SER A 179 -14.27 -10.61 30.86
CA SER A 179 -13.07 -9.90 30.42
C SER A 179 -13.41 -8.40 30.27
N GLU A 180 -12.39 -7.56 30.25
CA GLU A 180 -12.54 -6.15 29.95
C GLU A 180 -11.89 -5.81 28.60
N ILE A 181 -12.59 -5.02 27.80
CA ILE A 181 -11.98 -4.31 26.67
C ILE A 181 -11.75 -2.88 27.14
N ILE A 182 -10.49 -2.47 27.23
CA ILE A 182 -10.10 -1.11 27.59
C ILE A 182 -9.77 -0.37 26.29
N VAL A 183 -10.68 0.49 25.84
CA VAL A 183 -10.47 1.36 24.67
C VAL A 183 -9.54 2.51 25.06
N PHE A 184 -8.59 2.88 24.19
CA PHE A 184 -7.71 4.01 24.49
C PHE A 184 -8.46 5.34 24.43
N ASP A 185 -7.99 6.32 25.22
CA ASP A 185 -8.71 7.57 25.47
C ASP A 185 -8.98 8.37 24.19
N GLU A 186 -8.07 8.35 23.21
CA GLU A 186 -8.22 9.01 21.92
C GLU A 186 -9.39 8.44 21.08
N TYR A 187 -9.82 7.22 21.36
CA TYR A 187 -10.94 6.56 20.70
C TYR A 187 -12.23 6.55 21.55
N ALA A 188 -12.19 7.08 22.78
CA ALA A 188 -13.34 7.10 23.69
C ALA A 188 -14.63 7.70 23.09
N PRO A 189 -14.59 8.78 22.27
CA PRO A 189 -15.80 9.32 21.64
C PRO A 189 -16.51 8.33 20.72
N ALA A 190 -15.80 7.37 20.13
CA ALA A 190 -16.36 6.36 19.23
C ALA A 190 -17.26 5.34 19.96
N LEU A 191 -17.20 5.28 21.29
CA LEU A 191 -18.06 4.41 22.10
C LEU A 191 -19.47 4.98 22.34
N ARG A 192 -19.80 6.18 21.87
CA ARG A 192 -21.09 6.82 22.14
C ARG A 192 -22.26 5.91 21.72
N GLY A 193 -23.16 5.58 22.66
CA GLY A 193 -24.36 4.77 22.41
C GLY A 193 -24.13 3.26 22.41
N ILE A 194 -22.91 2.78 22.67
CA ILE A 194 -22.59 1.34 22.66
C ILE A 194 -23.37 0.56 23.74
N GLU A 195 -23.66 1.20 24.87
CA GLU A 195 -24.45 0.64 25.98
C GLU A 195 -25.90 0.29 25.59
N ARG A 196 -26.38 0.77 24.44
CA ARG A 196 -27.70 0.41 23.89
C ARG A 196 -27.69 -0.94 23.18
N ARG A 197 -26.54 -1.62 23.12
CA ARG A 197 -26.34 -2.89 22.45
C ARG A 197 -26.07 -3.98 23.48
N SER A 198 -26.72 -5.12 23.35
CA SER A 198 -26.47 -6.27 24.22
C SER A 198 -25.30 -7.13 23.72
N HIS A 199 -24.97 -7.07 22.43
CA HIS A 199 -23.90 -7.87 21.82
C HIS A 199 -23.02 -7.03 20.90
N LEU A 200 -21.74 -7.38 20.86
CA LEU A 200 -20.73 -6.72 20.03
C LEU A 200 -19.93 -7.77 19.26
N ILE A 201 -19.48 -7.41 18.07
CA ILE A 201 -18.40 -8.09 17.37
C ILE A 201 -17.10 -7.41 17.75
N VAL A 202 -16.11 -8.18 18.17
CA VAL A 202 -14.79 -7.69 18.56
C VAL A 202 -13.74 -8.33 17.65
N LEU A 203 -12.94 -7.49 16.99
CA LEU A 203 -11.79 -7.90 16.21
C LEU A 203 -10.52 -7.53 16.98
N TYR A 204 -9.63 -8.51 17.15
CA TYR A 204 -8.42 -8.35 17.96
C TYR A 204 -7.22 -9.03 17.29
N TRP A 205 -6.00 -8.64 17.65
CA TRP A 205 -4.78 -9.13 17.01
C TRP A 205 -4.11 -10.20 17.88
N LEU A 206 -4.12 -11.44 17.42
CA LEU A 206 -3.45 -12.57 18.08
C LEU A 206 -1.93 -12.47 17.83
N ASP A 207 -1.28 -11.60 18.60
CA ASP A 207 0.13 -11.22 18.52
C ASP A 207 1.12 -12.38 18.67
N GLN A 208 0.74 -13.45 19.38
CA GLN A 208 1.54 -14.65 19.60
C GLN A 208 1.37 -15.75 18.53
N ALA A 209 0.52 -15.53 17.50
CA ALA A 209 0.21 -16.54 16.50
C ALA A 209 1.33 -16.72 15.45
N ASP A 210 1.54 -17.96 14.99
CA ASP A 210 2.41 -18.24 13.84
C ASP A 210 1.73 -17.80 12.55
N ARG A 211 2.32 -16.82 11.86
CA ARG A 211 1.77 -16.20 10.64
C ARG A 211 2.20 -16.93 9.36
N SER A 212 3.14 -17.86 9.46
CA SER A 212 3.64 -18.63 8.33
C SER A 212 2.81 -19.89 8.04
N LEU A 213 2.04 -20.36 9.03
CA LEU A 213 1.26 -21.58 8.93
C LEU A 213 0.09 -21.43 7.95
N LEU A 214 0.02 -22.30 6.95
CA LEU A 214 -1.05 -22.35 5.94
C LEU A 214 -1.97 -23.57 6.08
N ILE A 215 -1.49 -24.63 6.72
CA ILE A 215 -2.19 -25.91 6.91
C ILE A 215 -2.07 -26.30 8.39
N ALA A 216 -3.16 -26.78 9.00
CA ALA A 216 -3.17 -27.20 10.40
C ALA A 216 -4.19 -28.32 10.66
N VAL A 217 -3.96 -29.11 11.71
CA VAL A 217 -4.90 -30.12 12.23
C VAL A 217 -5.70 -29.50 13.39
N PRO A 218 -7.03 -29.28 13.26
CA PRO A 218 -7.85 -28.76 14.34
C PRO A 218 -7.94 -29.73 15.53
N PRO A 219 -8.18 -29.23 16.76
CA PRO A 219 -8.38 -30.10 17.91
C PRO A 219 -9.51 -31.11 17.70
N GLY A 220 -9.21 -32.40 17.89
CA GLY A 220 -10.16 -33.50 17.75
C GLY A 220 -10.48 -33.88 16.30
N GLN A 221 -9.56 -33.60 15.37
CA GLN A 221 -9.58 -34.08 13.98
C GLN A 221 -8.28 -34.81 13.68
N ASP A 222 -8.32 -35.73 12.72
CA ASP A 222 -7.15 -36.52 12.29
C ASP A 222 -6.65 -36.11 10.89
N GLU A 223 -7.35 -35.20 10.22
CA GLU A 223 -6.98 -34.67 8.90
C GLU A 223 -6.53 -33.20 8.95
N GLU A 224 -5.69 -32.83 7.97
CA GLU A 224 -5.18 -31.48 7.79
C GLU A 224 -6.15 -30.60 7.00
N PHE A 225 -6.25 -29.33 7.39
CA PHE A 225 -7.07 -28.34 6.70
C PHE A 225 -6.27 -27.07 6.43
N GLY A 226 -6.58 -26.38 5.33
CA GLY A 226 -6.09 -25.03 5.11
C GLY A 226 -6.61 -24.07 6.19
N VAL A 227 -5.76 -23.18 6.71
CA VAL A 227 -6.12 -22.30 7.85
C VAL A 227 -7.34 -21.39 7.59
N PHE A 228 -7.70 -21.18 6.33
CA PHE A 228 -8.88 -20.39 5.92
C PHE A 228 -10.22 -21.17 5.99
N SER A 229 -10.20 -22.51 6.04
CA SER A 229 -11.41 -23.30 6.25
C SER A 229 -11.70 -23.60 7.73
N ILE A 230 -10.86 -23.10 8.64
CA ILE A 230 -10.93 -23.35 10.08
C ILE A 230 -10.72 -22.05 10.89
N ARG A 231 -10.90 -22.13 12.22
CA ARG A 231 -10.73 -21.01 13.16
C ARG A 231 -9.39 -21.02 13.91
N SER A 232 -8.34 -21.59 13.31
CA SER A 232 -7.00 -21.63 13.91
C SER A 232 -6.46 -20.21 14.16
N PRO A 233 -5.84 -19.91 15.33
CA PRO A 233 -5.22 -18.61 15.58
C PRO A 233 -4.03 -18.34 14.66
N SER A 234 -3.28 -19.38 14.28
CA SER A 234 -2.14 -19.30 13.35
C SER A 234 -2.64 -19.14 11.92
N ARG A 235 -2.40 -17.96 11.33
CA ARG A 235 -2.84 -17.56 9.98
C ARG A 235 -2.09 -16.30 9.52
N PRO A 236 -2.05 -15.99 8.20
CA PRO A 236 -1.25 -14.87 7.68
C PRO A 236 -1.53 -13.49 8.32
N ASN A 237 -2.82 -13.20 8.57
CA ASN A 237 -3.26 -12.03 9.33
C ASN A 237 -4.06 -12.56 10.54
N PRO A 238 -3.43 -12.66 11.73
CA PRO A 238 -3.98 -13.33 12.90
C PRO A 238 -5.03 -12.46 13.60
N ILE A 239 -6.11 -12.17 12.88
CA ILE A 239 -7.27 -11.42 13.37
C ILE A 239 -8.20 -12.43 14.06
N GLY A 240 -8.33 -12.27 15.38
CA GLY A 240 -9.34 -12.92 16.18
C GLY A 240 -10.70 -12.26 15.98
N PHE A 241 -11.76 -13.06 16.14
CA PHE A 241 -13.14 -12.65 15.99
C PHE A 241 -13.94 -13.28 17.11
N ALA A 242 -14.66 -12.46 17.88
CA ALA A 242 -15.61 -12.91 18.88
C ALA A 242 -16.92 -12.11 18.78
N VAL A 243 -18.05 -12.81 18.99
CA VAL A 243 -19.32 -12.16 19.35
C VAL A 243 -19.44 -12.26 20.86
N VAL A 244 -19.51 -11.11 21.52
CA VAL A 244 -19.47 -11.00 22.98
C VAL A 244 -20.76 -10.39 23.51
N ASP A 245 -21.13 -10.76 24.73
CA ASP A 245 -22.22 -10.14 25.47
C ASP A 245 -21.65 -8.89 26.16
N LEU A 246 -22.25 -7.71 25.92
CA LEU A 246 -21.89 -6.49 26.63
C LEU A 246 -22.59 -6.48 27.99
N ILE A 247 -21.83 -6.67 29.06
CA ILE A 247 -22.34 -6.73 30.43
C ILE A 247 -22.47 -5.34 31.03
N ARG A 248 -21.43 -4.51 30.86
CA ARG A 248 -21.38 -3.15 31.42
C ARG A 248 -20.37 -2.30 30.68
N ARG A 249 -20.63 -0.99 30.64
CA ARG A 249 -19.66 0.04 30.25
C ARG A 249 -19.30 0.92 31.44
N ASP A 250 -18.03 1.29 31.55
CA ASP A 250 -17.49 2.22 32.54
C ASP A 250 -16.42 3.11 31.88
N GLY A 251 -16.82 4.32 31.47
CA GLY A 251 -15.97 5.18 30.65
C GLY A 251 -15.53 4.48 29.35
N THR A 252 -14.23 4.18 29.26
CA THR A 252 -13.58 3.47 28.15
C THR A 252 -13.51 1.95 28.33
N ARG A 253 -13.94 1.43 29.48
CA ARG A 253 -13.92 -0.01 29.79
C ARG A 253 -15.26 -0.65 29.45
N LEU A 254 -15.20 -1.75 28.73
CA LEU A 254 -16.35 -2.60 28.42
C LEU A 254 -16.14 -3.95 29.11
N THR A 255 -16.93 -4.25 30.13
CA THR A 255 -17.00 -5.61 30.71
C THR A 255 -17.83 -6.47 29.78
N VAL A 256 -17.26 -7.58 29.30
CA VAL A 256 -17.89 -8.47 28.32
C VAL A 256 -17.75 -9.94 28.72
N ARG A 257 -18.63 -10.78 28.17
CA ARG A 257 -18.55 -12.26 28.23
C ARG A 257 -18.42 -12.84 26.83
N GLY A 258 -17.66 -13.92 26.68
CA GLY A 258 -17.54 -14.64 25.41
C GLY A 258 -16.28 -14.32 24.59
N LEU A 259 -15.26 -13.69 25.21
CA LEU A 259 -13.93 -13.56 24.65
C LEU A 259 -13.07 -14.81 24.92
N ASP A 260 -12.13 -15.06 24.03
CA ASP A 260 -11.12 -16.13 24.07
C ASP A 260 -9.70 -15.62 23.84
N ALA A 261 -9.46 -14.33 24.10
CA ALA A 261 -8.18 -13.67 23.90
C ALA A 261 -7.33 -13.63 25.19
N PHE A 262 -6.02 -13.83 25.07
CA PHE A 262 -5.09 -13.73 26.20
C PHE A 262 -5.07 -12.31 26.81
N ASP A 263 -4.70 -12.22 28.08
CA ASP A 263 -4.48 -10.91 28.72
C ASP A 263 -3.44 -10.10 27.94
N GLY A 264 -3.72 -8.81 27.69
CA GLY A 264 -2.85 -7.92 26.94
C GLY A 264 -3.07 -7.93 25.42
N THR A 265 -3.99 -8.77 24.91
CA THR A 265 -4.25 -8.87 23.46
C THR A 265 -4.75 -7.53 22.89
N PRO A 266 -4.14 -6.97 21.82
CA PRO A 266 -4.57 -5.72 21.20
C PRO A 266 -5.94 -5.82 20.52
N VAL A 267 -6.79 -4.80 20.70
CA VAL A 267 -8.07 -4.66 20.00
C VAL A 267 -7.87 -3.84 18.73
N LEU A 268 -8.44 -4.30 17.61
CA LEU A 268 -8.37 -3.61 16.32
C LEU A 268 -9.67 -2.87 16.00
N ASP A 269 -10.82 -3.46 16.32
CA ASP A 269 -12.12 -2.91 15.95
C ASP A 269 -13.26 -3.47 16.81
N ILE A 270 -14.34 -2.71 16.92
CA ILE A 270 -15.57 -3.08 17.63
C ILE A 270 -16.76 -2.70 16.75
N LYS A 271 -17.65 -3.66 16.50
CA LYS A 271 -18.87 -3.44 15.72
C LYS A 271 -20.11 -3.89 16.50
N THR A 272 -21.25 -3.34 16.16
CA THR A 272 -22.53 -3.85 16.66
C THR A 272 -22.85 -5.18 16.02
N TYR A 273 -23.27 -6.17 16.82
CA TYR A 273 -23.85 -7.40 16.29
C TYR A 273 -25.31 -7.18 15.90
N SER A 274 -25.71 -7.69 14.73
CA SER A 274 -27.10 -7.74 14.26
C SER A 274 -27.46 -9.16 13.83
N ALA A 275 -28.41 -9.78 14.50
CA ALA A 275 -28.88 -11.12 14.12
C ALA A 275 -29.43 -11.15 12.68
N GLU A 276 -30.00 -10.04 12.19
CA GLU A 276 -30.50 -9.92 10.81
C GLU A 276 -29.40 -10.02 9.75
N PHE A 277 -28.19 -9.51 10.05
CA PHE A 277 -27.11 -9.41 9.06
C PHE A 277 -25.97 -10.42 9.30
N ASP A 278 -25.73 -10.79 10.56
CA ASP A 278 -24.59 -11.60 10.96
C ASP A 278 -24.96 -13.08 11.17
N CYS A 279 -26.25 -13.44 11.20
CA CYS A 279 -26.72 -14.80 11.40
C CYS A 279 -27.26 -15.41 10.09
N ILE A 280 -26.75 -16.58 9.72
CA ILE A 280 -27.32 -17.46 8.69
C ILE A 280 -27.58 -18.81 9.36
N PRO A 281 -28.78 -19.03 9.92
CA PRO A 281 -29.09 -20.22 10.71
C PRO A 281 -28.88 -21.55 9.95
N GLU A 282 -29.03 -21.53 8.63
CA GLU A 282 -28.94 -22.69 7.74
C GLU A 282 -27.50 -22.97 7.26
N ALA A 283 -26.51 -22.21 7.74
CA ALA A 283 -25.12 -22.40 7.36
C ALA A 283 -24.63 -23.81 7.71
N LYS A 284 -24.04 -24.50 6.73
CA LYS A 284 -23.41 -25.81 6.95
C LYS A 284 -22.11 -25.63 7.71
N SER A 285 -21.94 -26.35 8.82
CA SER A 285 -20.66 -26.49 9.50
C SER A 285 -20.09 -27.89 9.24
N ASN A 286 -18.77 -28.00 9.02
CA ASN A 286 -18.07 -29.29 8.92
C ASN A 286 -18.16 -30.04 10.25
N LYS A 287 -19.30 -30.67 10.49
CA LYS A 287 -19.50 -31.66 11.54
C LYS A 287 -20.19 -32.87 10.95
N GLU A 288 -19.61 -33.44 9.90
CA GLU A 288 -19.84 -34.85 9.62
C GLU A 288 -18.66 -35.61 10.19
N LYS A 289 -18.82 -36.07 11.44
CA LYS A 289 -18.15 -37.31 11.83
C LYS A 289 -18.67 -38.35 10.85
N ARG A 290 -17.82 -38.85 9.93
CA ARG A 290 -18.14 -40.11 9.25
C ARG A 290 -18.30 -41.15 10.35
N ALA A 291 -19.54 -41.54 10.63
CA ALA A 291 -19.81 -42.73 11.42
C ALA A 291 -19.19 -43.90 10.65
N GLY A 292 -18.20 -44.54 11.27
CA GLY A 292 -17.79 -45.88 10.87
C GLY A 292 -18.87 -46.90 11.20
#